data_AF-A0A662XYT3-F1
#
_entry.id   AF-A0A662XYT3-F1
#
_cell.length_a   1.000
_cell.length_b   1.000
_cell.length_c   1.000
_cell.angle_alpha   90.00
_cell.angle_beta   90.00
_cell.angle_gamma   90.00
#
_symmetry.space_group_name_H-M   'P 1'
#
loop_
_entity.id
_entity.type
_entity.pdbx_description
1 polymer ?
#
loop_
_entity_poly.entity_id
_entity_poly.type
_entity_poly.pdbx_seq_one_letter_code
_entity_poly.pdbx_strand_id
1 'polypeptide(L)'
;MNQTGHELVNDSTVDDGAETLRQAIQQLLQQSMPPSFGDRFNQEKAEAHALSVEILPRDNTKKRSLRCVGWRATTDCSPSGPRDPSHDKSCMEAVPAAESGYCEVQDRQSGELFRVMRRHCNSIKNGGLFRCSDAEDFANFPLLALEAVEKTRVSGFALPNVGRSVGRDGIVMVVYPKLLASAYASIRTLREVLSCHLPIEIWFRQKEMNRVPGSLKTLQHLADSDAFGGISLQELQDPLAIGFNAKIHAIYNSFFDRVLFLDADNVPVRNPGFLFESPEFGETGAVFWPDFWHPTRTIFNIQPKSLLWELLDLPFVDMFEQESGQLLIDRRRHASALELTAFYAFHRPSHLNRE
;
A
#
# COMPACT_ATOMS: atom_id res chain seq x y z
N MET A 1 -31.00 65.92 34.66
CA MET A 1 -31.62 65.69 33.33
C MET A 1 -30.88 64.53 32.68
N ASN A 2 -31.65 63.59 32.13
CA ASN A 2 -31.28 62.39 31.34
C ASN A 2 -30.61 61.23 32.10
N GLN A 3 -30.93 59.96 31.87
CA GLN A 3 -32.15 59.26 31.45
C GLN A 3 -31.87 57.76 31.71
N THR A 4 -32.94 57.00 31.92
CA THR A 4 -33.06 55.57 32.27
C THR A 4 -32.55 54.58 31.21
N GLY A 5 -32.13 53.39 31.66
CA GLY A 5 -32.03 52.17 30.86
C GLY A 5 -32.05 50.92 31.75
N HIS A 6 -33.25 50.37 32.02
CA HIS A 6 -33.44 49.05 32.61
C HIS A 6 -33.66 48.06 31.46
N GLU A 7 -32.73 47.13 31.24
CA GLU A 7 -32.95 45.95 30.41
C GLU A 7 -33.59 44.85 31.25
N LEU A 8 -34.80 44.44 30.84
CA LEU A 8 -35.51 43.27 31.33
C LEU A 8 -34.85 42.03 30.73
N VAL A 9 -34.25 41.18 31.58
CA VAL A 9 -33.81 39.84 31.17
C VAL A 9 -35.05 38.98 30.97
N ASN A 10 -35.21 38.48 29.75
CA ASN A 10 -36.32 37.67 29.28
C ASN A 10 -36.35 36.30 29.99
N ASP A 11 -37.49 35.96 30.58
CA ASP A 11 -37.79 34.72 31.31
C ASP A 11 -37.86 33.47 30.39
N SER A 12 -37.59 33.63 29.09
CA SER A 12 -37.67 32.56 28.08
C SER A 12 -36.39 31.73 27.93
N THR A 13 -35.29 32.11 28.58
CA THR A 13 -33.99 31.43 28.44
C THR A 13 -33.75 30.30 29.46
N VAL A 14 -34.54 30.28 30.53
CA VAL A 14 -34.43 29.27 31.60
C VAL A 14 -35.18 27.99 31.21
N ASP A 15 -36.26 28.09 30.42
CA ASP A 15 -37.10 26.96 30.02
C ASP A 15 -36.43 26.10 28.91
N ASP A 16 -35.76 26.74 27.95
CA ASP A 16 -35.00 26.06 26.88
C ASP A 16 -33.84 25.19 27.43
N GLY A 17 -33.15 25.68 28.47
CA GLY A 17 -32.06 24.93 29.11
C GLY A 17 -32.54 23.69 29.86
N ALA A 18 -33.73 23.75 30.46
CA ALA A 18 -34.35 22.62 31.15
C ALA A 18 -34.84 21.54 30.18
N GLU A 19 -35.38 21.95 29.02
CA GLU A 19 -35.83 21.02 27.98
C GLU A 19 -34.66 20.31 27.30
N THR A 20 -33.56 21.03 27.04
CA THR A 20 -32.33 20.45 26.48
C THR A 20 -31.69 19.43 27.44
N LEU A 21 -31.66 19.72 28.74
CA LEU A 21 -31.16 18.81 29.77
C LEU A 21 -32.04 17.56 29.90
N ARG A 22 -33.37 17.72 29.81
CA ARG A 22 -34.31 16.59 29.82
C ARG A 22 -34.14 15.68 28.62
N GLN A 23 -33.93 16.23 27.42
CA GLN A 23 -33.65 15.45 26.22
C GLN A 23 -32.34 14.67 26.33
N ALA A 24 -31.28 15.30 26.86
CA ALA A 24 -30.00 14.63 27.11
C ALA A 24 -30.13 13.50 28.14
N ILE A 25 -30.88 13.74 29.23
CA ILE A 25 -31.17 12.71 30.24
C ILE A 25 -32.01 11.57 29.66
N GLN A 26 -33.01 11.86 28.82
CA GLN A 26 -33.81 10.83 28.14
C GLN A 26 -32.97 9.99 27.18
N GLN A 27 -32.03 10.60 26.44
CA GLN A 27 -31.09 9.87 25.58
C GLN A 27 -30.16 8.96 26.40
N LEU A 28 -29.64 9.45 27.52
CA LEU A 28 -28.82 8.64 28.44
C LEU A 28 -29.62 7.51 29.11
N LEU A 29 -30.89 7.75 29.42
CA LEU A 29 -31.79 6.73 29.96
C LEU A 29 -32.17 5.67 28.92
N GLN A 30 -32.35 6.04 27.65
CA GLN A 30 -32.55 5.09 26.56
C GLN A 30 -31.31 4.21 26.30
N GLN A 31 -30.11 4.77 26.44
CA GLN A 31 -28.84 4.02 26.32
C GLN A 31 -28.58 3.06 27.50
N SER A 32 -29.29 3.21 28.62
CA SER A 32 -29.10 2.41 29.85
C SER A 32 -30.20 1.36 30.09
N MET A 33 -31.18 1.23 29.17
CA MET A 33 -32.16 0.15 29.26
C MET A 33 -31.53 -1.20 28.85
N PRO A 34 -31.80 -2.29 29.60
CA PRO A 34 -31.30 -3.60 29.23
C PRO A 34 -31.88 -4.05 27.89
N PRO A 35 -31.11 -4.77 27.05
CA PRO A 35 -31.57 -5.23 25.75
C PRO A 35 -32.83 -6.08 25.89
N SER A 36 -33.74 -5.94 24.92
CA SER A 36 -34.98 -6.70 24.91
C SER A 36 -34.69 -8.20 24.83
N PHE A 37 -35.68 -9.03 25.18
CA PHE A 37 -35.54 -10.49 25.05
C PHE A 37 -35.23 -10.91 23.60
N GLY A 38 -35.86 -10.23 22.62
CA GLY A 38 -35.60 -10.46 21.20
C GLY A 38 -34.16 -10.13 20.79
N ASP A 39 -33.61 -9.04 21.32
CA ASP A 39 -32.23 -8.63 21.05
C ASP A 39 -31.22 -9.63 21.63
N ARG A 40 -31.46 -10.11 22.85
CA ARG A 40 -30.62 -11.14 23.48
C ARG A 40 -30.66 -12.46 22.72
N PHE A 41 -31.84 -12.89 22.28
CA PHE A 41 -31.98 -14.11 21.49
C PHE A 41 -31.26 -14.01 20.13
N ASN A 42 -31.39 -12.86 19.45
CA ASN A 42 -30.67 -12.61 18.19
C ASN A 42 -29.15 -12.58 18.39
N GLN A 43 -28.68 -11.99 19.49
CA GLN A 43 -27.28 -11.99 19.89
C GLN A 43 -26.76 -13.42 20.08
N GLU A 44 -27.39 -14.22 20.94
CA GLU A 44 -26.98 -15.61 21.22
C GLU A 44 -26.95 -16.47 19.95
N LYS A 45 -27.94 -16.31 19.06
CA LYS A 45 -27.97 -17.01 17.77
C LYS A 45 -26.81 -16.58 16.86
N ALA A 46 -26.48 -15.29 16.83
CA ALA A 46 -25.37 -14.78 16.03
C ALA A 46 -24.02 -15.26 16.55
N GLU A 47 -23.85 -15.36 17.87
CA GLU A 47 -22.65 -15.93 18.50
C GLU A 47 -22.49 -17.42 18.17
N ALA A 48 -23.57 -18.20 18.32
CA ALA A 48 -23.58 -19.62 17.98
C ALA A 48 -23.27 -19.86 16.49
N HIS A 49 -23.81 -19.03 15.60
CA HIS A 49 -23.50 -19.06 14.17
C HIS A 49 -22.02 -18.73 13.93
N ALA A 50 -21.51 -17.66 14.53
CA ALA A 50 -20.12 -17.26 14.37
C ALA A 50 -19.17 -18.43 14.72
N LEU A 51 -19.38 -19.11 15.86
CA LEU A 51 -18.59 -20.28 16.27
C LEU A 51 -18.58 -21.43 15.26
N SER A 52 -19.59 -21.54 14.40
CA SER A 52 -19.65 -22.56 13.33
C SER A 52 -18.93 -22.15 12.03
N VAL A 53 -18.59 -20.88 11.87
CA VAL A 53 -17.90 -20.35 10.68
C VAL A 53 -16.41 -20.31 10.93
N GLU A 54 -15.67 -21.14 10.21
CA GLU A 54 -14.21 -21.27 10.33
C GLU A 54 -13.46 -20.13 9.63
N ILE A 55 -12.20 -19.91 9.99
CA ILE A 55 -11.32 -19.02 9.21
C ILE A 55 -10.95 -19.73 7.91
N LEU A 56 -10.95 -19.02 6.77
CA LEU A 56 -10.53 -19.62 5.50
C LEU A 56 -9.11 -20.18 5.65
N PRO A 57 -8.88 -21.49 5.38
CA PRO A 57 -7.55 -22.07 5.45
C PRO A 57 -6.59 -21.41 4.46
N ARG A 58 -5.33 -21.27 4.88
CA ARG A 58 -4.22 -20.77 4.04
C ARG A 58 -3.77 -21.83 3.04
N ASP A 59 -4.65 -22.18 2.12
CA ASP A 59 -4.40 -23.13 1.04
C ASP A 59 -4.48 -22.41 -0.30
N ASN A 60 -3.32 -21.93 -0.75
CA ASN A 60 -3.13 -21.23 -2.01
C ASN A 60 -2.78 -22.19 -3.15
N THR A 61 -3.18 -23.46 -3.07
CA THR A 61 -2.94 -24.44 -4.15
C THR A 61 -4.03 -24.43 -5.22
N LYS A 62 -5.20 -23.89 -4.91
CA LYS A 62 -6.36 -23.89 -5.80
C LYS A 62 -7.15 -22.60 -5.68
N LYS A 63 -7.63 -22.11 -6.82
CA LYS A 63 -8.53 -20.97 -6.88
C LYS A 63 -9.85 -21.32 -6.20
N ARG A 64 -10.25 -20.50 -5.24
CA ARG A 64 -11.51 -20.62 -4.51
C ARG A 64 -12.62 -19.91 -5.28
N SER A 65 -13.80 -20.53 -5.31
CA SER A 65 -15.00 -19.87 -5.83
C SER A 65 -15.91 -19.52 -4.67
N LEU A 66 -15.91 -18.24 -4.30
CA LEU A 66 -16.52 -17.76 -3.07
C LEU A 66 -17.73 -16.89 -3.38
N ARG A 67 -18.77 -17.02 -2.56
CA ARG A 67 -19.95 -16.15 -2.58
C ARG A 67 -19.97 -15.34 -1.30
N CYS A 68 -19.96 -14.03 -1.39
CA CYS A 68 -20.17 -13.18 -0.22
C CYS A 68 -21.57 -13.42 0.38
N VAL A 69 -21.60 -13.59 1.71
CA VAL A 69 -22.83 -13.69 2.51
C VAL A 69 -23.12 -12.34 3.18
N GLY A 70 -22.09 -11.68 3.73
CA GLY A 70 -22.22 -10.33 4.30
C GLY A 70 -21.09 -9.97 5.26
N TRP A 71 -21.14 -8.74 5.76
CA TRP A 71 -20.30 -8.28 6.86
C TRP A 71 -20.90 -8.71 8.20
N ARG A 72 -20.04 -9.25 9.06
CA ARG A 72 -20.36 -9.66 10.43
C ARG A 72 -19.61 -8.74 11.39
N ALA A 73 -20.31 -7.75 11.93
CA ALA A 73 -19.72 -6.79 12.86
C ALA A 73 -19.41 -7.40 14.23
N THR A 74 -18.34 -6.96 14.86
CA THR A 74 -17.94 -7.41 16.20
C THR A 74 -17.51 -6.23 17.05
N THR A 75 -17.53 -6.41 18.36
CA THR A 75 -17.09 -5.40 19.34
C THR A 75 -15.63 -5.59 19.74
N ASP A 76 -15.16 -4.73 20.65
CA ASP A 76 -13.81 -4.78 21.27
C ASP A 76 -12.65 -4.65 20.28
N CYS A 77 -12.91 -4.04 19.13
CA CYS A 77 -11.92 -3.86 18.08
C CYS A 77 -11.23 -5.16 17.67
N SER A 78 -11.96 -6.27 17.67
CA SER A 78 -11.44 -7.60 17.37
C SER A 78 -12.37 -8.34 16.42
N PRO A 79 -11.86 -8.93 15.32
CA PRO A 79 -12.68 -9.75 14.41
C PRO A 79 -13.18 -11.05 15.05
N SER A 80 -12.67 -11.40 16.22
CA SER A 80 -13.12 -12.53 17.04
C SER A 80 -13.77 -12.07 18.35
N GLY A 81 -14.08 -10.78 18.47
CA GLY A 81 -14.84 -10.24 19.60
C GLY A 81 -16.31 -10.67 19.56
N PRO A 82 -17.08 -10.31 20.60
CA PRO A 82 -18.53 -10.52 20.61
C PRO A 82 -19.19 -9.97 19.35
N ARG A 83 -20.22 -10.65 18.86
CA ARG A 83 -20.98 -10.23 17.68
C ARG A 83 -21.72 -8.94 17.94
N ASP A 84 -21.95 -8.15 16.90
CA ASP A 84 -22.87 -7.01 16.92
C ASP A 84 -23.81 -7.08 15.72
N PRO A 85 -24.88 -7.88 15.80
CA PRO A 85 -25.78 -8.09 14.67
C PRO A 85 -26.49 -6.81 14.20
N SER A 86 -26.56 -5.78 15.06
CA SER A 86 -27.19 -4.51 14.71
C SER A 86 -26.38 -3.69 13.70
N HIS A 87 -25.07 -3.97 13.60
CA HIS A 87 -24.14 -3.31 12.67
C HIS A 87 -23.69 -4.23 11.51
N ASP A 88 -24.26 -5.43 11.37
CA ASP A 88 -24.06 -6.26 10.20
C ASP A 88 -24.47 -5.51 8.93
N LYS A 89 -23.75 -5.76 7.83
CA LYS A 89 -24.00 -5.09 6.54
C LYS A 89 -24.06 -6.10 5.40
N SER A 90 -24.74 -5.74 4.33
CA SER A 90 -24.73 -6.52 3.08
C SER A 90 -23.36 -6.47 2.40
N CYS A 91 -23.15 -7.34 1.41
CA CYS A 91 -21.90 -7.42 0.66
C CYS A 91 -21.52 -6.12 -0.06
N MET A 92 -22.51 -5.31 -0.46
CA MET A 92 -22.30 -4.12 -1.28
C MET A 92 -22.11 -2.84 -0.46
N GLU A 93 -22.46 -2.89 0.83
CA GLU A 93 -22.33 -1.76 1.73
C GLU A 93 -20.88 -1.55 2.14
N ALA A 94 -20.47 -0.27 2.19
CA ALA A 94 -19.15 0.09 2.66
C ALA A 94 -19.08 -0.05 4.19
N VAL A 95 -18.03 -0.72 4.68
CA VAL A 95 -17.78 -0.83 6.12
C VAL A 95 -16.80 0.27 6.55
N PRO A 96 -17.18 1.16 7.48
CA PRO A 96 -16.31 2.19 8.02
C PRO A 96 -14.95 1.67 8.52
N ALA A 97 -13.91 2.51 8.44
CA ALA A 97 -12.54 2.15 8.83
C ALA A 97 -12.42 1.72 10.31
N ALA A 98 -13.22 2.36 11.19
CA ALA A 98 -13.19 2.13 12.62
C ALA A 98 -14.00 0.90 13.11
N GLU A 99 -14.70 0.18 12.23
CA GLU A 99 -15.46 -1.02 12.62
C GLU A 99 -14.56 -2.28 12.64
N SER A 100 -14.81 -3.17 13.61
CA SER A 100 -14.26 -4.53 13.66
C SER A 100 -15.28 -5.57 13.21
N GLY A 101 -14.78 -6.69 12.68
CA GLY A 101 -15.61 -7.77 12.17
C GLY A 101 -14.91 -8.58 11.10
N TYR A 102 -15.69 -9.33 10.32
CA TYR A 102 -15.18 -10.12 9.20
C TYR A 102 -16.22 -10.23 8.09
N CYS A 103 -15.74 -10.51 6.88
CA CYS A 103 -16.60 -10.91 5.78
C CYS A 103 -16.88 -12.40 5.85
N GLU A 104 -18.15 -12.77 5.90
CA GLU A 104 -18.59 -14.15 5.79
C GLU A 104 -18.78 -14.49 4.31
N VAL A 105 -18.15 -15.58 3.87
CA VAL A 105 -18.24 -16.09 2.51
C VAL A 105 -18.63 -17.56 2.53
N GLN A 106 -19.28 -18.01 1.45
CA GLN A 106 -19.58 -19.43 1.24
C GLN A 106 -18.80 -19.95 0.05
N ASP A 107 -18.12 -21.08 0.21
CA ASP A 107 -17.52 -21.80 -0.92
C ASP A 107 -18.65 -22.41 -1.77
N ARG A 108 -18.67 -22.09 -3.07
CA ARG A 108 -19.74 -22.53 -3.98
C ARG A 108 -19.69 -24.02 -4.28
N GLN A 109 -18.56 -24.67 -4.07
CA GLN A 109 -18.36 -26.09 -4.35
C GLN A 109 -18.72 -26.95 -3.14
N SER A 110 -18.18 -26.63 -1.95
CA SER A 110 -18.44 -27.41 -0.74
C SER A 110 -19.68 -26.95 0.03
N GLY A 111 -20.10 -25.69 -0.15
CA GLY A 111 -21.17 -25.08 0.63
C GLY A 111 -20.74 -24.61 2.02
N GLU A 112 -19.47 -24.81 2.39
CA GLU A 112 -18.91 -24.40 3.68
C GLU A 112 -18.82 -22.88 3.81
N LEU A 113 -18.91 -22.39 5.05
CA LEU A 113 -18.81 -20.97 5.38
C LEU A 113 -17.44 -20.66 5.97
N PHE A 114 -16.87 -19.54 5.53
CA PHE A 114 -15.58 -19.06 6.00
C PHE A 114 -15.61 -17.58 6.38
N ARG A 115 -14.72 -17.22 7.30
CA ARG A 115 -14.36 -15.84 7.64
C ARG A 115 -13.14 -15.42 6.83
N VAL A 116 -13.24 -14.30 6.13
CA VAL A 116 -12.16 -13.63 5.40
C VAL A 116 -12.21 -12.13 5.64
N MET A 117 -11.19 -11.41 5.20
CA MET A 117 -11.04 -9.96 5.36
C MET A 117 -11.28 -9.53 6.81
N ARG A 118 -10.65 -10.23 7.75
CA ARG A 118 -10.88 -10.04 9.19
C ARG A 118 -10.25 -8.74 9.65
N ARG A 119 -11.01 -7.91 10.38
CA ARG A 119 -10.62 -6.54 10.72
C ARG A 119 -10.74 -6.22 12.21
N HIS A 120 -9.71 -5.53 12.66
CA HIS A 120 -9.71 -4.68 13.84
C HIS A 120 -10.10 -3.24 13.44
N CYS A 121 -10.41 -2.39 14.43
CA CYS A 121 -10.77 -0.98 14.21
C CYS A 121 -9.71 -0.12 13.50
N ASN A 122 -8.47 -0.62 13.36
CA ASN A 122 -7.36 0.08 12.71
C ASN A 122 -6.71 -0.75 11.59
N SER A 123 -7.39 -1.77 11.06
CA SER A 123 -6.83 -2.65 10.02
C SER A 123 -6.67 -1.98 8.66
N ILE A 124 -7.41 -0.90 8.39
CA ILE A 124 -7.34 -0.12 7.15
C ILE A 124 -7.12 1.36 7.46
N LYS A 125 -6.51 2.11 6.53
CA LYS A 125 -6.36 3.56 6.67
C LYS A 125 -7.71 4.27 6.64
N ASN A 126 -7.76 5.43 7.28
CA ASN A 126 -8.91 6.32 7.21
C ASN A 126 -9.18 6.72 5.75
N GLY A 127 -10.43 6.54 5.31
CA GLY A 127 -10.85 6.81 3.93
C GLY A 127 -10.75 5.60 2.97
N GLY A 128 -10.16 4.48 3.40
CA GLY A 128 -10.11 3.25 2.60
C GLY A 128 -11.50 2.69 2.33
N LEU A 129 -11.78 2.32 1.08
CA LEU A 129 -13.04 1.68 0.70
C LEU A 129 -12.96 0.18 0.97
N PHE A 130 -13.84 -0.32 1.84
CA PHE A 130 -13.94 -1.74 2.18
C PHE A 130 -15.36 -2.25 1.96
N ARG A 131 -15.50 -3.35 1.22
CA ARG A 131 -16.77 -4.06 0.99
C ARG A 131 -16.53 -5.56 0.97
N CYS A 132 -17.47 -6.33 1.51
CA CYS A 132 -17.36 -7.79 1.45
C CYS A 132 -17.60 -8.36 0.05
N SER A 133 -18.10 -7.57 -0.92
CA SER A 133 -18.15 -7.97 -2.32
C SER A 133 -16.77 -8.18 -2.94
N ASP A 134 -15.70 -7.60 -2.37
CA ASP A 134 -14.32 -7.80 -2.82
C ASP A 134 -13.68 -9.10 -2.26
N ALA A 135 -14.40 -9.86 -1.44
CA ALA A 135 -13.84 -10.96 -0.66
C ALA A 135 -13.32 -12.14 -1.50
N GLU A 136 -13.95 -12.44 -2.64
CA GLU A 136 -13.48 -13.51 -3.53
C GLU A 136 -12.13 -13.16 -4.17
N ASP A 137 -11.99 -11.93 -4.66
CA ASP A 137 -10.73 -11.44 -5.25
C ASP A 137 -9.64 -11.35 -4.18
N PHE A 138 -9.97 -10.81 -2.99
CA PHE A 138 -9.07 -10.73 -1.85
C PHE A 138 -8.53 -12.11 -1.44
N ALA A 139 -9.42 -13.09 -1.25
CA ALA A 139 -9.04 -14.43 -0.80
C ALA A 139 -8.20 -15.20 -1.83
N ASN A 140 -8.35 -14.88 -3.12
CA ASN A 140 -7.55 -15.50 -4.18
C ASN A 140 -6.24 -14.74 -4.48
N PHE A 141 -6.03 -13.54 -3.91
CA PHE A 141 -4.85 -12.72 -4.20
C PHE A 141 -3.51 -13.42 -3.89
N PRO A 142 -3.35 -14.16 -2.76
CA PRO A 142 -2.14 -14.93 -2.50
C PRO A 142 -1.82 -15.99 -3.58
N LEU A 143 -2.85 -16.69 -4.08
CA LEU A 143 -2.67 -17.65 -5.18
C LEU A 143 -2.17 -16.95 -6.45
N LEU A 144 -2.77 -15.82 -6.82
CA LEU A 144 -2.36 -15.06 -8.01
C LEU A 144 -0.92 -14.53 -7.88
N ALA A 145 -0.52 -14.13 -6.67
CA ALA A 145 0.85 -13.75 -6.36
C ALA A 145 1.83 -14.92 -6.53
N LEU A 146 1.46 -16.12 -6.05
CA LEU A 146 2.25 -17.34 -6.26
C LEU A 146 2.34 -17.72 -7.74
N GLU A 147 1.26 -17.61 -8.50
CA GLU A 147 1.26 -17.86 -9.95
C GLU A 147 2.19 -16.88 -10.70
N ALA A 148 2.28 -15.62 -10.25
CA ALA A 148 3.23 -14.66 -10.82
C ALA A 148 4.68 -15.11 -10.57
N VAL A 149 5.01 -15.54 -9.35
CA VAL A 149 6.33 -16.08 -9.01
C VAL A 149 6.63 -17.35 -9.81
N GLU A 150 5.67 -18.24 -9.99
CA GLU A 150 5.89 -19.54 -10.64
C GLU A 150 6.25 -19.41 -12.13
N LYS A 151 5.76 -18.35 -12.81
CA LYS A 151 6.19 -18.01 -14.17
C LYS A 151 7.70 -17.82 -14.27
N THR A 152 8.34 -17.36 -13.20
CA THR A 152 9.79 -17.12 -13.18
C THR A 152 10.63 -18.38 -13.00
N ARG A 153 10.01 -19.50 -12.60
CA ARG A 153 10.70 -20.79 -12.39
C ARG A 153 10.85 -21.61 -13.67
N VAL A 154 10.18 -21.21 -14.75
CA VAL A 154 10.29 -21.87 -16.05
C VAL A 154 11.68 -21.62 -16.64
N SER A 155 12.27 -22.66 -17.24
CA SER A 155 13.59 -22.55 -17.88
C SER A 155 13.59 -21.45 -18.95
N GLY A 156 14.59 -20.56 -18.90
CA GLY A 156 14.74 -19.47 -19.84
C GLY A 156 13.99 -18.18 -19.48
N PHE A 157 13.31 -18.11 -18.33
CA PHE A 157 12.79 -16.85 -17.82
C PHE A 157 13.93 -15.86 -17.59
N ALA A 158 13.76 -14.63 -18.08
CA ALA A 158 14.62 -13.51 -17.81
C ALA A 158 13.78 -12.24 -17.78
N LEU A 159 14.13 -11.32 -16.87
CA LEU A 159 13.53 -9.99 -16.88
C LEU A 159 13.87 -9.26 -18.19
N PRO A 160 13.05 -8.27 -18.60
CA PRO A 160 13.33 -7.47 -19.79
C PRO A 160 14.73 -6.87 -19.74
N ASN A 161 15.38 -6.88 -20.90
CA ASN A 161 16.70 -6.28 -21.14
C ASN A 161 17.89 -6.86 -20.35
N VAL A 162 17.69 -7.88 -19.50
CA VAL A 162 18.78 -8.61 -18.85
C VAL A 162 19.69 -9.28 -19.89
N GLY A 163 21.01 -9.15 -19.70
CA GLY A 163 22.00 -9.74 -20.60
C GLY A 163 22.12 -9.06 -21.98
N ARG A 164 21.40 -7.95 -22.23
CA ARG A 164 21.61 -7.12 -23.43
C ARG A 164 22.74 -6.14 -23.16
N SER A 165 24.00 -6.59 -23.33
CA SER A 165 25.31 -5.90 -23.49
C SER A 165 25.57 -4.41 -23.12
N VAL A 166 24.69 -3.66 -22.47
CA VAL A 166 24.80 -2.19 -22.28
C VAL A 166 25.51 -1.83 -20.97
N GLY A 167 25.60 -2.76 -20.01
CA GLY A 167 26.39 -2.59 -18.79
C GLY A 167 25.93 -3.54 -17.69
N ARG A 168 26.85 -4.07 -16.89
CA ARG A 168 26.49 -4.94 -15.76
C ARG A 168 25.92 -4.12 -14.59
N ASP A 169 26.51 -2.98 -14.29
CA ASP A 169 26.19 -2.14 -13.13
C ASP A 169 25.83 -0.74 -13.57
N GLY A 170 24.80 -0.16 -12.98
CA GLY A 170 24.44 1.22 -13.29
C GLY A 170 23.45 1.83 -12.30
N ILE A 171 23.26 3.13 -12.46
CA ILE A 171 22.33 3.92 -11.65
C ILE A 171 21.04 4.09 -12.43
N VAL A 172 19.89 3.86 -11.79
CA VAL A 172 18.57 4.09 -12.39
C VAL A 172 17.87 5.20 -11.62
N MET A 173 17.34 6.18 -12.35
CA MET A 173 16.60 7.31 -11.79
C MET A 173 15.28 7.50 -12.53
N VAL A 174 14.22 7.85 -11.82
CA VAL A 174 12.97 8.32 -12.43
C VAL A 174 12.88 9.84 -12.26
N VAL A 175 12.68 10.56 -13.37
CA VAL A 175 12.65 12.03 -13.37
C VAL A 175 11.36 12.56 -13.99
N TYR A 176 10.77 13.53 -13.29
CA TYR A 176 9.63 14.33 -13.75
C TYR A 176 9.91 15.82 -13.49
N PRO A 177 9.14 16.77 -14.06
CA PRO A 177 9.54 18.17 -14.12
C PRO A 177 9.92 18.83 -12.78
N LYS A 178 9.23 18.50 -11.69
CA LYS A 178 9.53 19.11 -10.37
C LYS A 178 10.88 18.66 -9.80
N LEU A 179 11.36 17.46 -10.16
CA LEU A 179 12.64 16.92 -9.70
C LEU A 179 13.79 17.22 -10.66
N LEU A 180 13.54 17.87 -11.79
CA LEU A 180 14.55 18.10 -12.83
C LEU A 180 15.78 18.85 -12.31
N ALA A 181 15.59 19.90 -11.51
CA ALA A 181 16.69 20.65 -10.92
C ALA A 181 17.52 19.79 -9.97
N SER A 182 16.85 18.96 -9.16
CA SER A 182 17.51 18.04 -8.23
C SER A 182 18.29 16.96 -8.98
N ALA A 183 17.66 16.32 -9.98
CA ALA A 183 18.31 15.33 -10.84
C ALA A 183 19.57 15.88 -11.49
N TYR A 184 19.48 17.11 -12.04
CA TYR A 184 20.62 17.79 -12.66
C TYR A 184 21.77 17.99 -11.67
N ALA A 185 21.47 18.47 -10.45
CA ALA A 185 22.47 18.64 -9.40
C ALA A 185 23.08 17.31 -8.94
N SER A 186 22.26 16.28 -8.74
CA SER A 186 22.69 14.93 -8.36
C SER A 186 23.63 14.31 -9.39
N ILE A 187 23.27 14.38 -10.69
CA ILE A 187 24.06 13.83 -11.78
C ILE A 187 25.37 14.59 -11.96
N ARG A 188 25.36 15.92 -11.90
CA ARG A 188 26.62 16.70 -11.94
C ARG A 188 27.52 16.42 -10.75
N THR A 189 26.95 16.24 -9.55
CA THR A 189 27.72 15.86 -8.36
C THR A 189 28.39 14.50 -8.58
N LEU A 190 27.65 13.52 -9.08
CA LEU A 190 28.19 12.21 -9.44
C LEU A 190 29.35 12.33 -10.44
N ARG A 191 29.18 13.07 -11.54
CA ARG A 191 30.17 13.15 -12.61
C ARG A 191 31.37 14.01 -12.26
N GLU A 192 31.16 15.21 -11.75
CA GLU A 192 32.20 16.24 -11.68
C GLU A 192 32.85 16.33 -10.30
N VAL A 193 32.09 16.08 -9.23
CA VAL A 193 32.62 16.15 -7.86
C VAL A 193 33.15 14.79 -7.43
N LEU A 194 32.40 13.72 -7.70
CA LEU A 194 32.71 12.37 -7.23
C LEU A 194 33.46 11.52 -8.26
N SER A 195 33.64 12.03 -9.49
CA SER A 195 34.28 11.30 -10.59
C SER A 195 33.69 9.88 -10.76
N CYS A 196 32.36 9.78 -10.65
CA CYS A 196 31.64 8.53 -10.81
C CYS A 196 31.41 8.25 -12.30
N HIS A 197 31.85 7.07 -12.75
CA HIS A 197 31.78 6.63 -14.14
C HIS A 197 30.69 5.57 -14.38
N LEU A 198 29.88 5.26 -13.36
CA LEU A 198 28.76 4.33 -13.55
C LEU A 198 27.80 4.89 -14.60
N PRO A 199 27.33 4.06 -15.56
CA PRO A 199 26.30 4.48 -16.49
C PRO A 199 25.00 4.80 -15.74
N ILE A 200 24.20 5.72 -16.27
CA ILE A 200 22.96 6.21 -15.67
C ILE A 200 21.82 6.03 -16.66
N GLU A 201 20.75 5.40 -16.22
CA GLU A 201 19.46 5.36 -16.93
C GLU A 201 18.50 6.35 -16.28
N ILE A 202 18.05 7.32 -17.07
CA ILE A 202 17.03 8.28 -16.66
C ILE A 202 15.72 7.87 -17.32
N TRP A 203 14.79 7.38 -16.52
CA TRP A 203 13.45 7.04 -16.93
C TRP A 203 12.53 8.25 -16.74
N PHE A 204 11.74 8.57 -17.75
CA PHE A 204 10.85 9.74 -17.71
C PHE A 204 9.56 9.47 -18.47
N ARG A 205 8.51 10.22 -18.14
CA ARG A 205 7.25 10.16 -18.90
C ARG A 205 7.11 11.37 -19.80
N GLN A 206 7.13 11.15 -21.11
CA GLN A 206 7.07 12.23 -22.11
C GLN A 206 5.88 13.18 -21.88
N LYS A 207 4.69 12.64 -21.64
CA LYS A 207 3.47 13.43 -21.40
C LYS A 207 3.59 14.36 -20.19
N GLU A 208 4.31 13.95 -19.14
CA GLU A 208 4.52 14.77 -17.94
C GLU A 208 5.62 15.80 -18.17
N MET A 209 6.71 15.40 -18.83
CA MET A 209 7.81 16.29 -19.21
C MET A 209 7.36 17.44 -20.11
N ASN A 210 6.43 17.17 -21.03
CA ASN A 210 5.87 18.17 -21.94
C ASN A 210 4.99 19.22 -21.26
N ARG A 211 4.56 19.01 -19.99
CA ARG A 211 3.75 19.99 -19.24
C ARG A 211 4.55 21.24 -18.86
N VAL A 212 5.87 21.12 -18.76
CA VAL A 212 6.76 22.23 -18.41
C VAL A 212 7.74 22.43 -19.58
N PRO A 213 7.59 23.51 -20.37
CA PRO A 213 8.42 23.76 -21.54
C PRO A 213 9.91 23.69 -21.23
N GLY A 214 10.67 23.03 -22.11
CA GLY A 214 12.12 22.88 -21.98
C GLY A 214 12.58 21.72 -21.11
N SER A 215 11.73 21.10 -20.29
CA SER A 215 12.17 20.05 -19.35
C SER A 215 12.87 18.87 -20.03
N LEU A 216 12.31 18.37 -21.13
CA LEU A 216 12.95 17.27 -21.88
C LEU A 216 14.23 17.72 -22.59
N LYS A 217 14.27 18.96 -23.10
CA LYS A 217 15.48 19.51 -23.72
C LYS A 217 16.61 19.61 -22.70
N THR A 218 16.29 19.95 -21.45
CA THR A 218 17.26 19.98 -20.35
C THR A 218 17.81 18.59 -20.03
N LEU A 219 16.96 17.54 -19.98
CA LEU A 219 17.44 16.16 -19.81
C LEU A 219 18.31 15.71 -20.98
N GLN A 220 17.89 16.01 -22.22
CA GLN A 220 18.68 15.69 -23.41
C GLN A 220 20.04 16.38 -23.36
N HIS A 221 20.06 17.68 -23.05
CA HIS A 221 21.30 18.43 -22.89
C HIS A 221 22.18 17.83 -21.78
N LEU A 222 21.62 17.45 -20.63
CA LEU A 222 22.37 16.81 -19.56
C LEU A 222 23.05 15.53 -20.04
N ALA A 223 22.32 14.66 -20.76
CA ALA A 223 22.85 13.43 -21.33
C ALA A 223 23.92 13.71 -22.40
N ASP A 224 23.67 14.63 -23.33
CA ASP A 224 24.59 15.00 -24.42
C ASP A 224 25.88 15.66 -23.89
N SER A 225 25.77 16.36 -22.76
CA SER A 225 26.90 17.06 -22.13
C SER A 225 27.77 16.18 -21.23
N ASP A 226 27.42 14.90 -21.04
CA ASP A 226 28.21 14.00 -20.20
C ASP A 226 29.52 13.62 -20.90
N ALA A 227 30.63 14.22 -20.44
CA ALA A 227 31.96 13.98 -20.97
C ALA A 227 32.41 12.51 -20.85
N PHE A 228 31.87 11.77 -19.88
CA PHE A 228 32.17 10.35 -19.69
C PHE A 228 31.26 9.44 -20.53
N GLY A 229 30.15 9.98 -21.03
CA GLY A 229 29.08 9.21 -21.65
C GLY A 229 28.38 8.23 -20.70
N GLY A 230 27.43 7.48 -21.25
CA GLY A 230 26.72 6.45 -20.50
C GLY A 230 25.49 6.95 -19.74
N ILE A 231 25.03 8.19 -19.96
CA ILE A 231 23.67 8.61 -19.62
C ILE A 231 22.75 8.22 -20.77
N SER A 232 21.72 7.43 -20.48
CA SER A 232 20.66 7.08 -21.42
C SER A 232 19.31 7.55 -20.92
N LEU A 233 18.44 7.94 -21.86
CA LEU A 233 17.09 8.39 -21.56
C LEU A 233 16.08 7.32 -22.02
N GLN A 234 15.20 6.90 -21.12
CA GLN A 234 14.20 5.85 -21.36
C GLN A 234 12.80 6.39 -21.14
N GLU A 235 11.90 6.23 -22.12
CA GLU A 235 10.51 6.66 -21.98
C GLU A 235 9.66 5.59 -21.26
N LEU A 236 8.94 6.01 -20.23
CA LEU A 236 7.90 5.22 -19.56
C LEU A 236 6.62 5.19 -20.42
N GLN A 237 6.44 4.10 -21.15
CA GLN A 237 5.30 3.92 -22.06
C GLN A 237 4.07 3.29 -21.37
N ASP A 238 4.27 2.52 -20.30
CA ASP A 238 3.18 1.84 -19.60
C ASP A 238 2.25 2.88 -18.93
N PRO A 239 0.93 2.87 -19.24
CA PRO A 239 -0.01 3.82 -18.66
C PRO A 239 -0.15 3.69 -17.14
N LEU A 240 0.13 2.52 -16.56
CA LEU A 240 0.05 2.23 -15.12
C LEU A 240 1.36 2.55 -14.37
N ALA A 241 2.47 2.80 -15.08
CA ALA A 241 3.75 3.21 -14.50
C ALA A 241 3.73 4.70 -14.12
N ILE A 242 2.93 5.03 -13.11
CA ILE A 242 2.73 6.39 -12.59
C ILE A 242 2.99 6.45 -11.09
N GLY A 243 3.35 7.64 -10.58
CA GLY A 243 3.69 7.79 -9.16
C GLY A 243 4.79 6.82 -8.75
N PHE A 244 4.60 6.10 -7.64
CA PHE A 244 5.58 5.12 -7.15
C PHE A 244 5.77 3.92 -8.09
N ASN A 245 4.76 3.56 -8.89
CA ASN A 245 4.87 2.45 -9.85
C ASN A 245 5.88 2.72 -10.97
N ALA A 246 6.21 3.99 -11.24
CA ALA A 246 7.25 4.35 -12.21
C ALA A 246 8.62 3.81 -11.79
N LYS A 247 8.94 3.82 -10.49
CA LYS A 247 10.19 3.26 -9.93
C LYS A 247 10.29 1.77 -10.19
N ILE A 248 9.20 1.04 -9.88
CA ILE A 248 9.08 -0.40 -10.08
C ILE A 248 9.27 -0.74 -11.57
N HIS A 249 8.60 0.00 -12.46
CA HIS A 249 8.74 -0.19 -13.90
C HIS A 249 10.18 0.04 -14.38
N ALA A 250 10.83 1.11 -13.93
CA ALA A 250 12.20 1.44 -14.31
C ALA A 250 13.19 0.35 -13.88
N ILE A 251 13.12 -0.11 -12.62
CA ILE A 251 13.97 -1.18 -12.12
C ILE A 251 13.68 -2.49 -12.87
N TYR A 252 12.41 -2.82 -13.09
CA TYR A 252 12.02 -4.06 -13.76
C TYR A 252 12.49 -4.11 -15.22
N ASN A 253 12.52 -2.97 -15.93
CA ASN A 253 12.84 -2.90 -17.37
C ASN A 253 14.24 -2.35 -17.69
N SER A 254 15.06 -2.06 -16.68
CA SER A 254 16.41 -1.52 -16.85
C SER A 254 17.27 -2.38 -17.79
N PHE A 255 18.26 -1.77 -18.45
CA PHE A 255 19.26 -2.49 -19.24
C PHE A 255 20.47 -2.92 -18.40
N PHE A 256 20.55 -2.53 -17.13
CA PHE A 256 21.59 -2.98 -16.20
C PHE A 256 21.20 -4.26 -15.47
N ASP A 257 22.12 -5.22 -15.36
CA ASP A 257 21.87 -6.45 -14.58
C ASP A 257 21.83 -6.15 -13.06
N ARG A 258 22.65 -5.21 -12.58
CA ARG A 258 22.74 -4.77 -11.19
C ARG A 258 22.45 -3.28 -11.13
N VAL A 259 21.42 -2.91 -10.37
CA VAL A 259 20.87 -1.55 -10.33
C VAL A 259 21.08 -0.95 -8.96
N LEU A 260 21.69 0.24 -8.93
CA LEU A 260 21.52 1.19 -7.84
C LEU A 260 20.37 2.13 -8.24
N PHE A 261 19.18 1.93 -7.68
CA PHE A 261 18.10 2.89 -7.87
C PHE A 261 18.35 4.08 -6.93
N LEU A 262 18.24 5.29 -7.47
CA LEU A 262 18.30 6.53 -6.71
C LEU A 262 17.15 7.44 -7.13
N ASP A 263 16.39 7.91 -6.16
CA ASP A 263 15.48 9.02 -6.39
C ASP A 263 16.25 10.24 -6.90
N ALA A 264 15.57 11.03 -7.74
CA ALA A 264 16.15 12.22 -8.36
C ALA A 264 16.62 13.29 -7.36
N ASP A 265 16.13 13.24 -6.13
CA ASP A 265 16.50 14.10 -5.00
C ASP A 265 17.39 13.43 -3.94
N ASN A 266 17.88 12.22 -4.20
CA ASN A 266 18.84 11.56 -3.32
C ASN A 266 20.29 11.78 -3.82
N VAL A 267 20.97 12.81 -3.30
CA VAL A 267 22.34 13.19 -3.74
C VAL A 267 23.43 12.36 -3.04
N PRO A 268 24.29 11.61 -3.77
CA PRO A 268 25.41 10.90 -3.16
C PRO A 268 26.49 11.85 -2.64
N VAL A 269 27.06 11.53 -1.49
CA VAL A 269 28.19 12.27 -0.88
C VAL A 269 29.56 11.60 -1.12
N ARG A 270 29.54 10.41 -1.73
CA ARG A 270 30.72 9.62 -2.12
C ARG A 270 30.39 8.88 -3.41
N ASN A 271 31.40 8.61 -4.25
CA ASN A 271 31.23 7.74 -5.41
C ASN A 271 30.62 6.38 -4.98
N PRO A 272 29.42 6.02 -5.48
CA PRO A 272 28.68 4.86 -4.98
C PRO A 272 29.14 3.51 -5.60
N GLY A 273 30.15 3.50 -6.49
CA GLY A 273 30.62 2.28 -7.15
C GLY A 273 31.00 1.15 -6.20
N PHE A 274 31.54 1.49 -5.03
CA PHE A 274 31.93 0.49 -4.01
C PHE A 274 30.75 -0.35 -3.49
N LEU A 275 29.50 0.15 -3.61
CA LEU A 275 28.31 -0.59 -3.16
C LEU A 275 28.12 -1.90 -3.94
N PHE A 276 28.49 -1.93 -5.23
CA PHE A 276 28.39 -3.14 -6.06
C PHE A 276 29.42 -4.23 -5.70
N GLU A 277 30.40 -3.88 -4.87
CA GLU A 277 31.47 -4.75 -4.37
C GLU A 277 31.37 -4.98 -2.85
N SER A 278 30.33 -4.43 -2.20
CA SER A 278 30.18 -4.58 -0.76
C SER A 278 29.94 -6.05 -0.39
N PRO A 279 30.43 -6.52 0.77
CA PRO A 279 30.19 -7.88 1.24
C PRO A 279 28.70 -8.23 1.29
N GLU A 280 27.88 -7.28 1.77
CA GLU A 280 26.42 -7.44 1.91
C GLU A 280 25.79 -7.69 0.54
N PHE A 281 26.14 -6.88 -0.47
CA PHE A 281 25.61 -7.07 -1.82
C PHE A 281 26.15 -8.33 -2.50
N GLY A 282 27.42 -8.69 -2.25
CA GLY A 282 27.98 -9.95 -2.72
C GLY A 282 27.20 -11.16 -2.18
N GLU A 283 26.91 -11.15 -0.88
CA GLU A 283 26.21 -12.23 -0.19
C GLU A 283 24.74 -12.32 -0.62
N THR A 284 23.98 -11.22 -0.56
CA THR A 284 22.52 -11.25 -0.72
C THR A 284 22.07 -10.90 -2.15
N GLY A 285 22.86 -10.13 -2.88
CA GLY A 285 22.45 -9.53 -4.16
C GLY A 285 21.42 -8.41 -4.01
N ALA A 286 21.11 -7.97 -2.78
CA ALA A 286 20.20 -6.85 -2.54
C ALA A 286 20.53 -6.11 -1.23
N VAL A 287 20.56 -4.78 -1.28
CA VAL A 287 20.76 -3.92 -0.11
C VAL A 287 19.64 -2.89 -0.07
N PHE A 288 18.97 -2.82 1.09
CA PHE A 288 17.90 -1.89 1.38
C PHE A 288 18.29 -1.02 2.58
N TRP A 289 17.78 0.21 2.58
CA TRP A 289 17.99 1.15 3.68
C TRP A 289 16.72 1.20 4.54
N PRO A 290 16.83 0.88 5.84
CA PRO A 290 15.75 1.07 6.78
C PRO A 290 15.31 2.54 6.79
N ASP A 291 14.00 2.75 6.69
CA ASP A 291 13.37 4.03 6.86
C ASP A 291 13.20 4.36 8.36
N PHE A 292 12.85 5.61 8.66
CA PHE A 292 12.51 6.06 10.01
C PHE A 292 11.26 5.34 10.56
N TRP A 293 10.36 4.86 9.69
CA TRP A 293 9.09 4.27 10.10
C TRP A 293 9.26 2.87 10.68
N HIS A 294 8.53 2.65 11.78
CA HIS A 294 8.42 1.37 12.48
C HIS A 294 6.93 1.00 12.57
N PRO A 295 6.55 -0.28 12.66
CA PRO A 295 5.14 -0.71 12.75
C PRO A 295 4.28 0.01 13.80
N THR A 296 4.89 0.50 14.89
CA THR A 296 4.22 1.28 15.94
C THR A 296 3.93 2.74 15.56
N ARG A 297 4.55 3.24 14.49
CA ARG A 297 4.45 4.61 13.97
C ARG A 297 4.48 4.63 12.43
N THR A 298 3.80 3.69 11.80
CA THR A 298 3.72 3.58 10.33
C THR A 298 2.73 4.59 9.74
N ILE A 299 3.13 5.29 8.67
CA ILE A 299 2.19 6.07 7.84
C ILE A 299 1.59 5.22 6.70
N PHE A 300 2.08 3.99 6.53
CA PHE A 300 1.69 3.08 5.47
C PHE A 300 0.73 1.97 5.94
N ASN A 301 0.32 2.00 7.22
CA ASN A 301 -0.54 0.97 7.83
C ASN A 301 0.09 -0.44 7.76
N ILE A 302 1.42 -0.54 7.93
CA ILE A 302 2.16 -1.80 8.02
C ILE A 302 2.36 -2.19 9.50
N GLN A 303 1.25 -2.18 10.24
CA GLN A 303 1.19 -2.51 11.68
C GLN A 303 0.61 -3.92 11.89
N PRO A 304 0.78 -4.58 13.05
CA PRO A 304 0.42 -5.99 13.25
C PRO A 304 -1.02 -6.38 12.90
N LYS A 305 -1.96 -5.45 13.06
CA LYS A 305 -3.39 -5.65 12.79
C LYS A 305 -3.81 -5.22 11.38
N SER A 306 -2.86 -4.88 10.51
CA SER A 306 -3.15 -4.46 9.14
C SER A 306 -3.81 -5.58 8.35
N LEU A 307 -4.79 -5.23 7.52
CA LEU A 307 -5.44 -6.18 6.60
C LEU A 307 -4.44 -6.70 5.54
N LEU A 308 -3.33 -5.98 5.33
CA LEU A 308 -2.25 -6.35 4.42
C LEU A 308 -1.71 -7.77 4.67
N TRP A 309 -1.56 -8.17 5.94
CA TRP A 309 -0.98 -9.48 6.28
C TRP A 309 -1.85 -10.64 5.83
N GLU A 310 -3.18 -10.47 5.92
CA GLU A 310 -4.11 -11.47 5.40
C GLU A 310 -4.16 -11.45 3.87
N LEU A 311 -4.13 -10.26 3.26
CA LEU A 311 -4.10 -10.11 1.80
C LEU A 311 -2.90 -10.80 1.16
N LEU A 312 -1.72 -10.67 1.77
CA LEU A 312 -0.47 -11.24 1.25
C LEU A 312 -0.23 -12.68 1.72
N ASP A 313 -1.07 -13.20 2.62
CA ASP A 313 -0.85 -14.46 3.35
C ASP A 313 0.54 -14.53 4.02
N LEU A 314 0.93 -13.43 4.67
CA LEU A 314 2.21 -13.31 5.36
C LEU A 314 2.00 -13.14 6.87
N PRO A 315 2.89 -13.69 7.71
CA PRO A 315 2.95 -13.28 9.10
C PRO A 315 3.43 -11.83 9.20
N PHE A 316 2.98 -11.12 10.24
CA PHE A 316 3.57 -9.84 10.60
C PHE A 316 5.06 -10.02 10.95
N VAL A 317 5.88 -9.05 10.51
CA VAL A 317 7.30 -8.98 10.84
C VAL A 317 7.57 -7.63 11.50
N ASP A 318 8.10 -7.67 12.73
CA ASP A 318 8.48 -6.47 13.47
C ASP A 318 9.85 -5.99 13.02
N MET A 319 9.85 -5.11 12.01
CA MET A 319 11.06 -4.53 11.46
C MET A 319 10.80 -3.10 10.97
N PHE A 320 11.87 -2.32 10.85
CA PHE A 320 11.80 -1.03 10.16
C PHE A 320 11.31 -1.21 8.72
N GLU A 321 10.43 -0.31 8.31
CA GLU A 321 10.03 -0.20 6.92
C GLU A 321 11.25 0.15 6.06
N GLN A 322 11.18 -0.11 4.76
CA GLN A 322 12.30 0.12 3.85
C GLN A 322 11.96 1.28 2.93
N GLU A 323 12.89 2.23 2.78
CA GLU A 323 12.71 3.35 1.86
C GLU A 323 13.11 2.94 0.44
N SER A 324 12.28 3.32 -0.53
CA SER A 324 12.47 3.12 -1.96
C SER A 324 13.37 4.17 -2.63
N GLY A 325 13.72 5.24 -1.91
CA GLY A 325 14.55 6.35 -2.40
C GLY A 325 15.98 5.95 -2.76
N GLN A 326 16.50 4.89 -2.13
CA GLN A 326 17.68 4.19 -2.60
C GLN A 326 17.59 2.69 -2.33
N LEU A 327 17.97 1.89 -3.32
CA LEU A 327 18.16 0.45 -3.15
C LEU A 327 19.18 -0.07 -4.15
N LEU A 328 19.84 -1.16 -3.78
CA LEU A 328 20.78 -1.86 -4.64
C LEU A 328 20.25 -3.27 -4.90
N ILE A 329 20.14 -3.68 -6.16
CA ILE A 329 19.56 -4.98 -6.51
C ILE A 329 20.25 -5.63 -7.71
N ASP A 330 20.59 -6.91 -7.58
CA ASP A 330 20.93 -7.80 -8.68
C ASP A 330 19.63 -8.39 -9.25
N ARG A 331 19.22 -7.87 -10.41
CA ARG A 331 17.96 -8.22 -11.06
C ARG A 331 17.94 -9.67 -11.53
N ARG A 332 19.10 -10.27 -11.82
CA ARG A 332 19.21 -11.67 -12.24
C ARG A 332 18.94 -12.61 -11.07
N ARG A 333 19.52 -12.29 -9.91
CA ARG A 333 19.34 -13.09 -8.68
C ARG A 333 17.93 -12.95 -8.09
N HIS A 334 17.31 -11.79 -8.28
CA HIS A 334 16.02 -11.43 -7.67
C HIS A 334 14.86 -11.31 -8.67
N ALA A 335 14.94 -12.03 -9.79
CA ALA A 335 13.93 -11.99 -10.85
C ALA A 335 12.51 -12.34 -10.34
N SER A 336 12.40 -13.37 -9.50
CA SER A 336 11.13 -13.78 -8.88
C SER A 336 10.54 -12.72 -7.95
N ALA A 337 11.39 -12.06 -7.14
CA ALA A 337 10.95 -11.01 -6.22
C ALA A 337 10.52 -9.73 -6.97
N LEU A 338 11.21 -9.41 -8.07
CA LEU A 338 10.85 -8.31 -8.95
C LEU A 338 9.53 -8.58 -9.70
N GLU A 339 9.30 -9.82 -10.14
CA GLU A 339 8.01 -10.23 -10.73
C GLU A 339 6.86 -10.12 -9.72
N LEU A 340 7.09 -10.54 -8.48
CA LEU A 340 6.10 -10.40 -7.41
C LEU A 340 5.78 -8.92 -7.12
N THR A 341 6.82 -8.08 -7.03
CA THR A 341 6.66 -6.63 -6.84
C THR A 341 5.90 -5.99 -8.02
N ALA A 342 6.22 -6.39 -9.25
CA ALA A 342 5.51 -5.93 -10.45
C ALA A 342 4.04 -6.38 -10.43
N PHE A 343 3.76 -7.64 -10.03
CA PHE A 343 2.40 -8.12 -9.84
C PHE A 343 1.64 -7.24 -8.84
N TYR A 344 2.19 -6.97 -7.67
CA TYR A 344 1.57 -6.09 -6.67
C TYR A 344 1.29 -4.67 -7.18
N ALA A 345 2.20 -4.11 -7.98
CA ALA A 345 2.08 -2.76 -8.53
C ALA A 345 1.02 -2.65 -9.65
N PHE A 346 0.95 -3.67 -10.51
CA PHE A 346 0.22 -3.58 -11.79
C PHE A 346 -1.03 -4.47 -11.86
N HIS A 347 -1.23 -5.41 -10.94
CA HIS A 347 -2.42 -6.26 -10.90
C HIS A 347 -3.70 -5.45 -10.71
N ARG A 348 -4.77 -5.89 -11.39
CA ARG A 348 -6.11 -5.30 -11.31
C ARG A 348 -7.14 -6.41 -11.03
N PRO A 349 -8.08 -6.19 -10.09
CA PRO A 349 -8.24 -4.99 -9.26
C PRO A 349 -7.04 -4.78 -8.31
N SER A 350 -6.68 -3.53 -8.04
CA SER A 350 -5.56 -3.26 -7.13
C SER A 350 -6.08 -3.25 -5.70
N HIS A 351 -5.50 -4.09 -4.85
CA HIS A 351 -5.80 -4.14 -3.42
C HIS A 351 -4.89 -3.23 -2.60
N LEU A 352 -3.71 -2.86 -3.14
CA LEU A 352 -2.71 -2.04 -2.46
C LEU A 352 -2.81 -0.54 -2.78
N ASN A 353 -3.38 -0.19 -3.95
CA ASN A 353 -3.58 1.22 -4.35
C ASN A 353 -5.02 1.70 -4.10
N ARG A 354 -5.81 0.96 -3.30
CA ARG A 354 -7.17 1.34 -2.88
C ARG A 354 -7.18 2.18 -1.59
N GLU A 355 -6.00 2.63 -1.16
CA GLU A 355 -5.78 3.49 0.00
C GLU A 355 -5.57 4.96 -0.36
#